data_AF-A0A3D5BR97-F1
#
_entry.id   AF-A0A3D5BR97-F1
#
_cell.length_a   1.000
_cell.length_b   1.000
_cell.length_c   1.000
_cell.angle_alpha   90.00
_cell.angle_beta   90.00
_cell.angle_gamma   90.00
#
_symmetry.space_group_name_H-M   'P 1'
#
loop_
_entity.id
_entity.type
_entity.pdbx_description
1 polymer ?
#
loop_
_entity_poly.entity_id
_entity_poly.type
_entity_poly.pdbx_seq_one_letter_code
_entity_poly.pdbx_strand_id
1 'polypeptide(L)' 'MPHPFPLPKVWAHRGARSVAPENTLAAARAALAQGAFGWELDVRLTLDGAVV' A
#
# COMPACT_ATOMS: atom_id res chain seq x y z
N MET A 1 -27.51 1.80 -12.98
CA MET A 1 -27.19 0.62 -13.80
C MET A 1 -25.97 -0.07 -13.19
N PRO A 2 -25.96 -1.40 -13.02
CA PRO A 2 -24.76 -2.08 -12.53
C PRO A 2 -23.64 -1.95 -13.57
N HIS A 3 -22.41 -1.72 -13.11
CA HIS A 3 -21.24 -1.72 -14.00
C HIS A 3 -21.02 -3.17 -14.47
N PRO A 4 -20.80 -3.43 -15.78
CA PRO A 4 -20.65 -4.78 -16.31
C PRO A 4 -19.38 -5.50 -15.85
N PHE A 5 -18.49 -4.81 -15.12
CA PHE A 5 -17.23 -5.35 -14.62
C PHE A 5 -17.07 -5.10 -13.11
N PRO A 6 -16.18 -5.84 -12.42
CA PRO A 6 -15.79 -5.51 -11.06
C PRO A 6 -15.21 -4.10 -10.99
N LEU A 7 -15.43 -3.41 -9.88
CA LEU A 7 -14.75 -2.12 -9.65
C LEU A 7 -13.23 -2.32 -9.64
N PRO A 8 -12.46 -1.39 -10.22
CA PRO A 8 -11.01 -1.43 -10.15
C PRO A 8 -10.51 -1.49 -8.70
N LYS A 9 -9.45 -2.26 -8.47
CA LYS A 9 -8.77 -2.29 -7.17
C LYS A 9 -7.85 -1.08 -7.06
N VAL A 10 -8.05 -0.28 -6.02
CA VAL A 10 -7.19 0.86 -5.70
C VAL A 10 -6.09 0.41 -4.75
N TRP A 11 -4.84 0.54 -5.18
CA TRP A 11 -3.65 0.20 -4.39
C TRP A 11 -2.94 1.48 -3.93
N ALA A 12 -2.62 1.57 -2.64
CA ALA A 12 -1.93 2.72 -2.08
C ALA A 12 -0.41 2.62 -2.29
N HIS A 13 0.16 3.54 -3.07
CA HIS A 13 1.58 3.54 -3.46
C HIS A 13 2.53 3.85 -2.28
N ARG A 14 3.35 2.87 -1.90
CA ARG A 14 4.23 2.84 -0.73
C ARG A 14 3.49 3.03 0.58
N GLY A 15 2.27 2.49 0.68
CA GLY A 15 1.28 2.90 1.67
C GLY A 15 0.57 4.19 1.26
N ALA A 16 0.01 4.93 2.21
CA ALA A 16 -0.49 6.28 1.96
C ALA A 16 0.65 7.31 2.05
N ARG A 17 1.64 7.25 1.14
CA ARG A 17 2.88 8.05 1.21
C ARG A 17 2.70 9.58 1.25
N SER A 18 1.55 10.08 0.76
CA SER A 18 1.20 11.49 0.84
C SER A 18 0.68 11.92 2.22
N VAL A 19 0.41 10.96 3.12
CA VAL A 19 -0.20 11.16 4.44
C VAL A 19 0.73 10.73 5.58
N ALA A 20 1.56 9.71 5.37
CA ALA A 20 2.55 9.24 6.33
C ALA A 20 3.84 8.80 5.61
N PRO A 21 5.00 8.68 6.31
CA PRO A 21 6.25 8.30 5.68
C PRO A 21 6.13 6.99 4.89
N GLU A 22 6.62 6.99 3.65
CA GLU A 22 6.51 5.87 2.72
C GLU A 22 7.14 4.57 3.24
N ASN A 23 6.63 3.42 2.79
CA ASN A 23 7.11 2.08 3.18
C ASN A 23 7.15 1.84 4.71
N THR A 24 6.29 2.52 5.47
CA THR A 24 6.14 2.30 6.92
C THR A 24 4.80 1.65 7.27
N LEU A 25 4.75 1.01 8.44
CA LEU A 25 3.48 0.53 9.00
C LEU A 25 2.48 1.67 9.25
N ALA A 26 2.94 2.89 9.48
CA ALA A 26 2.06 4.05 9.61
C ALA A 26 1.35 4.36 8.28
N ALA A 27 2.07 4.34 7.16
CA ALA A 27 1.49 4.52 5.83
C ALA A 27 0.58 3.35 5.42
N ALA A 28 0.91 2.12 5.80
CA ALA A 28 0.03 0.96 5.59
C ALA A 28 -1.29 1.09 6.37
N ARG A 29 -1.23 1.48 7.65
CA ARG A 29 -2.42 1.74 8.48
C ARG A 29 -3.28 2.88 7.92
N ALA A 30 -2.64 3.95 7.45
CA ALA A 30 -3.34 5.07 6.83
C ALA A 30 -4.04 4.65 5.51
N ALA A 31 -3.40 3.81 4.68
CA ALA A 31 -4.00 3.27 3.47
C ALA A 31 -5.25 2.43 3.77
N LEU A 32 -5.17 1.55 4.79
CA LEU A 32 -6.31 0.77 5.25
C LEU A 32 -7.46 1.66 5.73
N ALA A 33 -7.16 2.69 6.53
CA ALA A 33 -8.15 3.64 7.03
C ALA A 33 -8.86 4.43 5.91
N GLN A 34 -8.21 4.61 4.76
CA GLN A 34 -8.77 5.29 3.59
C GLN A 34 -9.54 4.36 2.63
N GLY A 35 -9.65 3.07 2.96
CA GLY A 35 -10.41 2.10 2.16
C GLY A 35 -9.70 1.62 0.89
N ALA A 36 -8.37 1.72 0.83
CA ALA A 36 -7.60 1.09 -0.24
C ALA A 36 -7.82 -0.44 -0.21
N PHE A 37 -7.82 -1.09 -1.38
CA PHE A 37 -7.89 -2.55 -1.48
C PHE A 37 -6.66 -3.20 -0.83
N GLY A 38 -5.51 -2.56 -0.97
CA GLY A 38 -4.24 -2.92 -0.36
C GLY A 38 -3.22 -1.79 -0.51
N TRP A 39 -2.00 -2.00 -0.04
CA TRP A 39 -0.88 -1.10 -0.31
C TRP A 39 0.20 -1.82 -1.11
N GLU A 40 0.91 -1.06 -1.91
CA GLU A 40 2.14 -1.46 -2.56
C GLU A 40 3.33 -1.07 -1.67
N LEU A 41 4.37 -1.90 -1.64
CA LEU A 41 5.61 -1.63 -0.91
C LEU A 41 6.83 -1.97 -1.76
N ASP A 42 7.90 -1.20 -1.58
CA ASP A 42 9.22 -1.56 -2.09
C ASP A 42 9.94 -2.43 -1.05
N VAL A 43 10.61 -3.50 -1.50
CA VAL A 43 11.43 -4.37 -0.64
C VAL A 43 12.88 -4.42 -1.11
N ARG A 44 13.82 -4.58 -0.18
CA ARG A 44 15.26 -4.68 -0.39
C ARG A 44 15.84 -5.78 0.50
N LEU A 45 17.08 -6.18 0.22
CA LEU A 45 17.84 -7.08 1.09
C LEU A 45 18.89 -6.29 1.87
N THR A 46 19.02 -6.62 3.15
CA THR A 46 20.14 -6.25 4.02
C THR A 46 21.38 -7.11 3.71
N LEU A 47 22.52 -6.78 4.32
CA LEU A 47 23.77 -7.52 4.12
C LEU A 47 23.67 -9.00 4.55
N ASP A 48 22.92 -9.26 5.61
CA ASP A 48 22.63 -10.59 6.15
C ASP A 48 21.43 -11.28 5.47
N GLY A 49 20.86 -10.67 4.42
CA GLY A 49 19.81 -11.27 3.60
C GLY A 49 18.40 -11.13 4.15
N ALA A 50 18.19 -10.36 5.23
CA ALA A 50 16.85 -10.03 5.70
C ALA A 50 16.15 -9.06 4.72
N VAL A 51 14.87 -9.31 4.46
CA VAL A 51 14.01 -8.43 3.65
C VAL A 51 13.59 -7.23 4.49
N VAL A 52 13.80 -6.02 3.95
CA VAL A 52 13.39 -4.73 4.54
C VAL A 52 12.61 -3.90 3.55
#